data_AF-A0A5N7A1Q8-F1
#
_entry.id   AF-A0A5N7A1Q8-F1
#
_cell.length_a   1.000
_cell.length_b   1.000
_cell.length_c   1.000
_cell.angle_alpha   90.00
_cell.angle_beta   90.00
_cell.angle_gamma   90.00
#
_symmetry.space_group_name_H-M   'P 1'
#
loop_
_entity.id
_entity.type
_entity.pdbx_description
1 polymer ?
#
loop_
_entity_poly.entity_id
_entity_poly.type
_entity_poly.pdbx_seq_one_letter_code
_entity_poly.pdbx_strand_id
1 'polypeptide(L)'
;MAVTTNEVTLENVIRISQNENQYDFIIVGSGMGGGTLARMLVQEHGKSVLLIERGGIRFNTHCLNTARPHWHHEARSGPSQDNDIVYRAVKEQIPVAGGNSREYAGGPVYCLGGRSNV
;
A
#
# COMPACT_ATOMS: atom_id res chain seq x y z
N MET A 1 20.62 4.04 -6.23
CA MET A 1 19.31 4.20 -6.91
C MET A 1 18.49 5.17 -6.06
N ALA A 2 18.47 6.45 -6.44
CA ALA A 2 17.85 7.51 -5.62
C ALA A 2 16.33 7.44 -5.76
N VAL A 3 15.62 7.25 -4.65
CA VAL A 3 14.18 7.49 -4.57
C VAL A 3 14.05 8.97 -4.24
N THR A 4 13.81 9.79 -5.26
CA THR A 4 13.42 11.19 -5.08
C THR A 4 12.02 11.23 -4.48
N THR A 5 11.94 11.48 -3.17
CA THR A 5 10.72 11.95 -2.51
C THR A 5 10.49 13.41 -2.91
N ASN A 6 10.18 13.65 -4.18
CA ASN A 6 9.68 14.96 -4.57
C ASN A 6 8.28 15.08 -3.96
N GLU A 7 8.03 16.14 -3.21
CA GLU A 7 6.67 16.53 -2.87
C GLU A 7 5.83 16.49 -4.16
N VAL A 8 4.74 15.72 -4.14
CA VAL A 8 3.83 15.64 -5.27
C VAL A 8 3.06 16.94 -5.30
N THR A 9 3.56 17.93 -6.05
CA THR A 9 2.86 19.18 -6.29
C THR A 9 1.80 18.99 -7.38
N LEU A 10 0.76 19.82 -7.35
CA LEU A 10 -0.27 19.85 -8.40
C LEU A 10 0.35 20.07 -9.80
N GLU A 11 1.40 20.88 -9.87
CA GLU A 11 2.16 21.12 -11.10
C GLU A 11 2.84 19.86 -11.64
N ASN A 12 3.40 19.01 -10.77
CA ASN A 12 3.99 17.74 -11.19
C ASN A 12 2.93 16.81 -11.79
N VAL A 13 1.73 16.77 -11.21
CA VAL A 13 0.61 15.97 -11.71
C VAL A 13 0.13 16.49 -13.07
N ILE A 14 -0.06 17.80 -13.20
CA ILE A 14 -0.45 18.45 -14.46
C ILE A 14 0.60 18.19 -15.53
N ARG A 15 1.88 18.34 -15.20
CA ARG A 15 2.99 18.08 -16.13
C ARG A 15 3.01 16.64 -16.62
N ILE A 16 2.87 15.66 -15.72
CA ILE A 16 2.80 14.23 -16.09
C ILE A 16 1.56 13.98 -16.96
N SER A 17 0.42 14.59 -16.63
CA SER A 17 -0.82 14.48 -17.41
C SER A 17 -0.74 15.15 -18.79
N GLN A 18 0.13 16.14 -18.98
CA GLN A 18 0.23 16.93 -20.22
C GLN A 18 1.38 16.52 -21.13
N ASN A 19 2.53 16.09 -20.57
CA ASN A 19 3.76 15.85 -21.32
C ASN A 19 4.05 14.37 -21.61
N GLU A 20 3.45 13.45 -20.88
CA GLU A 20 3.51 12.03 -21.18
C GLU A 20 2.16 11.66 -21.79
N ASN A 21 2.18 10.96 -22.94
CA ASN A 21 1.00 10.60 -23.73
C ASN A 21 -0.25 10.30 -22.89
N GLN A 22 -1.43 10.64 -23.44
CA GLN A 22 -2.72 10.22 -22.92
C GLN A 22 -2.65 8.78 -22.38
N TYR A 23 -2.95 8.61 -21.10
CA TYR A 23 -3.01 7.31 -20.48
C TYR A 23 -4.33 6.64 -20.89
N ASP A 24 -4.27 5.38 -21.32
CA ASP A 24 -5.47 4.57 -21.53
C ASP A 24 -6.25 4.42 -20.21
N PHE A 25 -5.54 4.33 -19.09
CA PHE A 25 -6.12 4.18 -17.75
C PHE A 25 -5.41 5.03 -16.70
N ILE A 26 -6.19 5.60 -15.79
CA ILE A 26 -5.71 6.22 -14.56
C ILE A 26 -6.24 5.39 -13.38
N ILE A 27 -5.33 4.90 -12.55
CA ILE A 27 -5.64 4.12 -11.35
C ILE A 27 -5.22 4.93 -10.12
N VAL A 28 -6.18 5.16 -9.21
CA VAL A 28 -5.94 5.85 -7.95
C VAL A 28 -5.94 4.83 -6.81
N GLY A 29 -4.78 4.63 -6.21
CA GLY A 29 -4.50 3.63 -5.18
C GLY A 29 -3.81 2.40 -5.74
N SER A 30 -2.60 2.13 -5.25
CA SER A 30 -1.76 0.98 -5.66
C SER A 30 -1.97 -0.28 -4.80
N GLY A 31 -3.03 -0.30 -3.99
CA GLY A 31 -3.37 -1.41 -3.09
C GLY A 31 -3.52 -2.77 -3.79
N MET A 32 -3.90 -3.79 -3.02
CA MET A 32 -4.12 -5.19 -3.48
C MET A 32 -4.72 -5.32 -4.89
N GLY A 33 -5.77 -4.53 -5.19
CA GLY A 33 -6.40 -4.51 -6.50
C GLY A 33 -5.70 -3.62 -7.52
N GLY A 34 -5.39 -2.37 -7.16
CA GLY A 34 -4.92 -1.36 -8.10
C GLY A 34 -3.56 -1.67 -8.71
N GLY A 35 -2.60 -2.15 -7.91
CA GLY A 35 -1.28 -2.56 -8.41
C GLY A 35 -1.36 -3.77 -9.35
N THR A 36 -2.17 -4.77 -8.98
CA THR A 36 -2.39 -5.98 -9.78
C THR A 36 -3.08 -5.65 -11.11
N LEU A 37 -4.12 -4.81 -11.08
CA LEU A 37 -4.82 -4.33 -12.27
C LEU A 37 -3.87 -3.55 -13.20
N ALA A 38 -3.09 -2.61 -12.64
CA ALA A 38 -2.12 -1.84 -13.41
C ALA A 38 -1.11 -2.75 -14.12
N ARG A 39 -0.58 -3.75 -13.40
CA ARG A 39 0.34 -4.74 -13.96
C ARG A 39 -0.28 -5.49 -15.13
N MET A 40 -1.48 -6.01 -14.96
CA MET A 40 -2.18 -6.81 -15.97
C MET A 40 -2.47 -5.96 -17.23
N LEU A 41 -2.95 -4.73 -17.08
CA LEU A 41 -3.19 -3.81 -18.19
C LEU A 41 -1.91 -3.49 -18.98
N VAL A 42 -0.78 -3.28 -18.30
CA VAL A 42 0.50 -3.01 -18.96
C VAL A 42 1.06 -4.27 -19.63
N GLN A 43 1.13 -5.39 -18.91
CA GLN A 43 1.85 -6.58 -19.36
C GLN A 43 1.06 -7.45 -20.34
N GLU A 44 -0.25 -7.59 -20.13
CA GLU A 44 -1.10 -8.51 -20.90
C GLU A 44 -1.85 -7.77 -22.03
N HIS A 45 -2.11 -6.47 -21.86
CA HIS A 45 -2.88 -5.67 -22.82
C HIS A 45 -2.11 -4.52 -23.47
N GLY A 46 -0.85 -4.29 -23.10
CA GLY A 46 0.01 -3.26 -23.70
C GLY A 46 -0.53 -1.83 -23.51
N LYS A 47 -1.29 -1.57 -22.44
CA LYS A 47 -1.94 -0.28 -22.18
C LYS A 47 -1.03 0.67 -21.42
N SER A 48 -1.15 1.98 -21.69
CA SER A 48 -0.49 3.01 -20.90
C SER A 48 -1.31 3.28 -19.63
N VAL A 49 -0.65 3.24 -18.47
CA VAL A 49 -1.31 3.37 -17.16
C VAL A 49 -0.60 4.40 -16.29
N LEU A 50 -1.35 5.37 -15.78
CA LEU A 50 -0.92 6.24 -14.69
C LEU A 50 -1.44 5.69 -13.36
N LEU A 51 -0.52 5.27 -12.49
CA LEU A 51 -0.84 4.79 -11.14
C LEU A 51 -0.48 5.85 -10.10
N ILE A 52 -1.47 6.31 -9.34
CA ILE A 52 -1.33 7.34 -8.30
C ILE A 52 -1.47 6.67 -6.94
N GLU A 53 -0.54 6.95 -6.02
CA GLU A 53 -0.57 6.44 -4.65
C GLU A 53 -0.25 7.60 -3.70
N ARG A 54 -0.99 7.70 -2.57
CA ARG A 54 -0.70 8.72 -1.55
C ARG A 54 0.60 8.40 -0.81
N GLY A 55 0.90 7.12 -0.67
CA GLY A 55 2.12 6.62 -0.04
C GLY A 55 3.39 6.71 -0.86
N GLY A 56 4.48 7.17 -0.23
CA GLY A 56 5.85 7.11 -0.78
C GLY A 56 6.73 6.04 -0.14
N ILE A 57 6.25 5.38 0.92
CA ILE A 57 7.03 4.39 1.67
C ILE A 57 7.09 3.10 0.86
N ARG A 58 8.30 2.66 0.52
CA ARG A 58 8.56 1.33 -0.02
C ARG A 58 8.88 0.42 1.17
N PHE A 59 7.94 -0.44 1.55
CA PHE A 59 8.28 -1.60 2.38
C PHE A 59 9.03 -2.60 1.50
N ASN A 60 10.15 -3.13 1.98
CA ASN A 60 10.68 -4.34 1.39
C ASN A 60 9.63 -5.42 1.61
N THR A 61 8.95 -5.82 0.54
CA THR A 61 8.03 -6.96 0.53
C THR A 61 8.70 -8.10 1.30
N HIS A 62 8.00 -8.63 2.32
CA HIS A 62 8.42 -9.70 3.24
C HIS A 62 9.01 -9.36 4.62
N CYS A 63 9.03 -8.10 5.10
CA CYS A 63 9.42 -7.83 6.51
C CYS A 63 8.53 -8.53 7.56
N LEU A 64 7.36 -9.02 7.15
CA LEU A 64 6.28 -9.47 8.02
C LEU A 64 5.76 -10.88 7.67
N ASN A 65 6.33 -11.54 6.66
CA ASN A 65 5.97 -12.91 6.26
C ASN A 65 7.05 -13.95 6.57
N THR A 66 8.15 -13.57 7.25
CA THR A 66 9.17 -14.54 7.67
C THR A 66 8.69 -15.34 8.88
N ALA A 67 8.74 -16.67 8.79
CA ALA A 67 8.47 -17.55 9.93
C ALA A 67 9.39 -17.19 11.12
N ARG A 68 8.80 -17.00 12.30
CA ARG A 68 9.55 -16.71 13.53
C ARG A 68 10.07 -18.02 14.15
N PRO A 69 11.34 -18.07 14.63
CA PRO A 69 11.92 -19.29 15.23
C PRO A 69 11.24 -19.77 16.53
N HIS A 70 10.47 -18.93 17.22
CA HIS A 70 9.87 -19.26 18.53
C HIS A 70 8.47 -19.88 18.40
N TRP A 71 7.93 -20.03 17.19
CA TRP A 71 6.67 -20.73 17.01
C TRP A 71 6.92 -22.24 17.04
N HIS A 72 6.16 -22.95 17.88
CA HIS A 72 6.20 -24.40 18.01
C HIS A 72 4.78 -24.95 17.96
N HIS A 73 4.62 -26.19 17.51
CA HIS A 73 3.31 -26.82 17.23
C HIS A 73 2.41 -26.98 18.48
N GLU A 74 2.94 -26.76 19.67
CA GLU A 74 2.24 -26.80 20.97
C GLU A 74 1.87 -25.42 21.52
N ALA A 75 2.22 -24.34 20.80
CA ALA A 75 1.94 -22.98 21.25
C ALA A 75 0.43 -22.71 21.31
N ARG A 76 -0.04 -22.18 22.45
CA ARG A 76 -1.44 -21.79 22.67
C ARG A 76 -1.85 -20.55 21.86
N SER A 77 -0.88 -19.74 21.47
CA SER A 77 -1.02 -18.71 20.46
C SER A 77 -0.63 -19.31 19.11
N GLY A 78 -1.53 -19.21 18.13
CA GLY A 78 -1.25 -19.62 16.75
C GLY A 78 -0.05 -18.86 16.17
N PRO A 79 0.39 -19.19 14.95
CA PRO A 79 1.47 -18.46 14.28
C PRO A 79 1.01 -17.02 14.04
N SER A 80 1.24 -16.16 15.04
CA SER A 80 1.05 -14.73 14.95
C SER A 80 2.23 -14.22 14.14
N GLN A 81 1.96 -13.61 13.00
CA GLN A 81 3.01 -12.93 12.25
C GLN A 81 3.47 -11.65 12.98
N ASP A 82 2.75 -11.22 14.03
CA ASP A 82 2.94 -9.97 14.79
C ASP A 82 2.99 -8.72 13.91
N ASN A 83 2.52 -8.83 12.67
CA ASN A 83 2.38 -7.74 11.70
C ASN A 83 1.53 -6.62 12.30
N ASP A 84 0.60 -6.98 13.17
CA ASP A 84 -0.24 -6.10 13.97
C ASP A 84 0.56 -5.05 14.73
N ILE A 85 1.77 -5.39 15.22
CA ILE A 85 2.64 -4.47 15.96
C ILE A 85 3.20 -3.40 15.02
N VAL A 86 3.76 -3.82 13.89
CA VAL A 86 4.29 -2.89 12.88
C VAL A 86 3.15 -2.07 12.29
N TYR A 87 2.04 -2.71 11.98
CA TYR A 87 0.82 -2.08 11.49
C TYR A 87 0.29 -1.02 12.46
N ARG A 88 0.23 -1.31 13.76
CA ARG A 88 -0.12 -0.31 14.79
C ARG A 88 0.85 0.87 14.81
N ALA A 89 2.12 0.65 14.53
CA ALA A 89 3.12 1.71 14.52
C ALA A 89 3.07 2.60 13.27
N VAL A 90 2.62 2.08 12.12
CA VAL A 90 2.68 2.81 10.83
C VAL A 90 1.34 3.27 10.27
N LYS A 91 0.21 2.73 10.76
CA LYS A 91 -1.13 3.14 10.29
C LYS A 91 -1.51 4.52 10.81
N GLU A 92 -2.22 5.30 9.99
CA GLU A 92 -2.92 6.49 10.49
C GLU A 92 -4.09 6.03 11.37
N GLN A 93 -4.22 6.61 12.57
CA GLN A 93 -5.39 6.40 13.41
C GLN A 93 -6.51 7.33 12.94
N ILE A 94 -7.56 6.75 12.38
CA ILE A 94 -8.75 7.51 12.00
C ILE A 94 -9.69 7.54 13.21
N PRO A 95 -10.04 8.72 13.74
CA PRO A 95 -11.03 8.82 14.81
C PRO A 95 -12.37 8.30 14.27
N VAL A 96 -12.88 7.23 14.88
CA VAL A 96 -14.17 6.66 14.52
C VAL A 96 -15.25 7.58 15.06
N ALA A 97 -16.28 7.88 14.26
CA ALA A 97 -17.44 8.64 14.73
C ALA A 97 -18.03 7.94 15.96
N GLY A 98 -18.10 8.66 17.08
CA GLY A 98 -18.44 8.09 18.39
C GLY A 98 -19.79 7.39 18.39
N GLY A 99 -19.77 6.08 18.66
CA GLY A 99 -20.97 5.24 18.79
C GLY A 99 -20.59 3.87 19.35
N ASN A 100 -21.58 3.09 19.82
CA ASN A 100 -21.42 1.76 20.45
C ASN A 100 -20.93 0.65 19.49
N SER A 101 -20.36 1.00 18.34
CA SER A 101 -19.74 0.05 17.42
C SER A 101 -18.35 -0.35 17.93
N ARG A 102 -17.91 -1.58 17.59
CA ARG A 102 -16.54 -2.02 17.87
C ARG A 102 -15.54 -1.01 17.29
N GLU A 103 -14.44 -0.74 18.02
CA GLU A 103 -13.38 0.13 17.53
C GLU A 103 -12.89 -0.32 16.15
N TYR A 104 -12.82 0.61 15.22
CA TYR A 104 -12.22 0.37 13.91
C TYR A 104 -10.73 0.08 14.09
N ALA A 105 -10.35 -1.20 13.97
CA ALA A 105 -9.03 -1.69 14.36
C ALA A 105 -7.89 -1.33 13.39
N GLY A 106 -8.11 -0.46 12.38
CA GLY A 106 -6.97 0.18 11.73
C GLY A 106 -7.26 0.98 10.49
N GLY A 107 -6.49 2.06 10.31
CA GLY A 107 -6.57 2.99 9.19
C GLY A 107 -5.61 2.69 8.05
N PRO A 108 -5.48 3.64 7.11
CA PRO A 108 -4.64 3.49 5.94
C PRO A 108 -3.16 3.44 6.32
N VAL A 109 -2.41 2.69 5.52
CA VAL A 109 -0.95 2.75 5.50
C VAL A 109 -0.57 3.43 4.19
N TYR A 110 0.13 4.55 4.26
CA TYR A 110 0.55 5.30 3.07
C TYR A 110 1.81 4.70 2.48
N CYS A 111 1.65 3.55 1.84
CA CYS A 111 2.71 2.87 1.10
C CYS A 111 2.21 2.34 -0.25
N LEU A 112 3.15 2.14 -1.17
CA LEU A 112 2.88 1.35 -2.38
C LEU A 112 2.38 -0.04 -1.99
N GLY A 113 1.42 -0.60 -2.71
CA GLY A 113 0.78 -1.90 -2.38
C GLY A 113 -0.26 -1.81 -1.25
N GLY A 114 -0.33 -0.67 -0.54
CA GLY A 114 -1.19 -0.52 0.62
C GLY A 114 -0.99 -1.64 1.64
N ARG A 115 -2.08 -2.24 2.12
CA ARG A 115 -2.01 -3.32 3.11
C ARG A 115 -1.44 -4.64 2.59
N SER A 116 -1.23 -4.83 1.29
CA SER A 116 -0.59 -6.06 0.80
C SER A 116 0.87 -6.18 1.20
N ASN A 117 1.50 -5.04 1.52
CA ASN A 117 2.92 -4.94 1.80
C ASN A 117 3.24 -4.99 3.31
N VAL A 118 2.22 -5.11 4.16
CA VAL A 118 2.34 -5.21 5.62
C VAL A 118 1.59 -6.43 6.16
#